data_AF-A0AAV4HFJ8-F1
#
_entry.id   AF-A0AAV4HFJ8-F1
#
_cell.length_a   1.000
_cell.length_b   1.000
_cell.length_c   1.000
_cell.angle_alpha   90.00
_cell.angle_beta   90.00
_cell.angle_gamma   90.00
#
_symmetry.space_group_name_H-M   'P 1'
#
loop_
_entity.id
_entity.type
_entity.pdbx_description
1 polymer ?
#
loop_
_entity_poly.entity_id
_entity_poly.type
_entity_poly.pdbx_seq_one_letter_code
_entity_poly.pdbx_strand_id
1 'polypeptide(L)'
;MAGIIESPPAHQNFSRYDIRVIIKFSVILGKDASCIHKDLVAVLEDNAPSIQTSAEWRDFDEPRPEKVRRKQGALKVMHMIFSDMNGVILRWPVPIGTTINAQYYKKVLQDKLRPAIRKKRPGLLESGILFHHDNAPVHKARGVADV
;
A
#
# COMPACT_ATOMS: atom_id res chain seq x y z
N MET A 1 -58.73 -6.89 -13.09
CA MET A 1 -57.91 -6.18 -12.10
C MET A 1 -56.47 -6.66 -12.28
N ALA A 2 -55.60 -5.85 -12.88
CA ALA A 2 -54.18 -6.12 -12.96
C ALA A 2 -53.50 -5.32 -11.85
N GLY A 3 -52.88 -6.01 -10.88
CA GLY A 3 -52.16 -5.37 -9.79
C GLY A 3 -50.93 -4.64 -10.34
N ILE A 4 -50.82 -3.35 -10.03
CA ILE A 4 -49.66 -2.54 -10.31
C ILE A 4 -48.51 -3.13 -9.49
N ILE A 5 -47.53 -3.73 -10.15
CA ILE A 5 -46.24 -4.05 -9.54
C ILE A 5 -45.52 -2.72 -9.41
N GLU A 6 -45.60 -2.09 -8.24
CA GLU A 6 -44.77 -0.94 -7.92
C GLU A 6 -43.30 -1.34 -8.07
N SER A 7 -42.57 -0.66 -8.95
CA SER A 7 -41.12 -0.79 -9.01
C SER A 7 -40.52 -0.46 -7.64
N PRO A 8 -39.53 -1.23 -7.15
CA PRO A 8 -38.93 -0.99 -5.85
C PRO A 8 -38.37 0.44 -5.77
N PRO A 9 -38.46 1.10 -4.61
CA PRO A 9 -38.07 2.49 -4.46
C PRO A 9 -36.55 2.69 -4.66
N ALA A 10 -36.19 3.91 -5.05
CA ALA A 10 -34.85 4.36 -5.42
C ALA A 10 -33.71 3.78 -4.57
N HIS A 11 -32.66 3.31 -5.26
CA HIS A 11 -31.40 2.75 -4.77
C HIS A 11 -31.12 3.04 -3.30
N GLN A 12 -31.42 2.06 -2.45
CA GLN A 12 -30.94 2.08 -1.07
C GLN A 12 -29.42 1.93 -1.12
N ASN A 13 -28.70 3.01 -0.78
CA ASN A 13 -27.24 3.01 -0.79
C ASN A 13 -26.73 2.17 0.39
N PHE A 14 -26.48 0.89 0.14
CA PHE A 14 -25.82 0.01 1.09
C PHE A 14 -24.38 0.46 1.28
N SER A 15 -23.98 0.68 2.53
CA SER A 15 -22.58 0.93 2.84
C SER A 15 -21.75 -0.33 2.59
N ARG A 16 -20.43 -0.16 2.48
CA ARG A 16 -19.52 -1.32 2.42
C ARG A 16 -19.64 -2.23 3.64
N TYR A 17 -20.10 -1.71 4.78
CA TYR A 17 -20.34 -2.52 5.97
C TYR A 17 -21.58 -3.40 5.80
N ASP A 18 -22.68 -2.83 5.32
CA ASP A 18 -23.95 -3.55 5.11
C ASP A 18 -23.77 -4.70 4.13
N ILE A 19 -23.07 -4.45 3.02
CA ILE A 19 -22.75 -5.47 2.02
C ILE A 19 -21.95 -6.62 2.64
N ARG A 20 -20.97 -6.32 3.51
CA ARG A 20 -20.19 -7.36 4.21
C ARG A 20 -21.04 -8.17 5.18
N VAL A 21 -21.96 -7.53 5.90
CA VAL A 21 -22.90 -8.22 6.80
C VAL A 21 -23.83 -9.14 6.02
N ILE A 22 -24.36 -8.70 4.88
CA ILE A 22 -25.24 -9.49 4.02
C ILE A 22 -24.51 -10.71 3.44
N ILE A 23 -23.27 -10.54 2.95
CA ILE A 23 -22.46 -11.67 2.47
C ILE A 23 -22.22 -12.65 3.61
N LYS A 24 -21.81 -12.18 4.79
CA LYS A 24 -21.56 -13.04 5.95
C LYS A 24 -22.81 -13.81 6.37
N PHE A 25 -23.96 -13.13 6.44
CA PHE A 25 -25.23 -13.76 6.77
C PHE A 25 -25.60 -14.85 5.76
N SER A 26 -25.44 -14.57 4.46
CA SER A 26 -25.75 -15.53 3.39
C SER A 26 -24.84 -16.76 3.42
N VAL A 27 -23.56 -16.57 3.75
CA VAL A 27 -22.62 -17.69 3.96
C VAL A 27 -23.03 -18.56 5.15
N ILE A 28 -23.45 -17.95 6.27
CA ILE A 28 -23.96 -18.68 7.45
C ILE A 28 -25.24 -19.47 7.11
N LEU A 29 -26.06 -18.97 6.17
CA LEU A 29 -27.22 -19.70 5.65
C LEU A 29 -26.84 -20.82 4.65
N GLY A 30 -25.55 -21.06 4.39
CA GLY A 30 -25.08 -22.10 3.48
C GLY A 30 -25.21 -21.78 2.00
N LYS A 31 -25.43 -20.50 1.62
CA LYS A 31 -25.43 -20.11 0.20
C LYS A 31 -24.01 -20.12 -0.36
N ASP A 32 -23.86 -20.63 -1.59
CA ASP A 32 -22.59 -20.59 -2.30
C ASP A 32 -22.30 -19.17 -2.86
N ALA A 33 -21.03 -18.89 -3.11
CA ALA A 33 -20.58 -17.57 -3.56
C ALA A 33 -21.18 -17.11 -4.90
N SER A 34 -21.56 -18.03 -5.79
CA SER A 34 -22.21 -17.68 -7.07
C SER A 34 -23.64 -17.23 -6.82
N CYS A 35 -24.38 -17.94 -5.97
CA CYS A 35 -25.72 -17.55 -5.55
C CYS A 35 -25.70 -16.17 -4.85
N ILE A 36 -24.78 -15.98 -3.90
CA ILE A 36 -24.62 -14.69 -3.20
C ILE A 36 -24.31 -13.56 -4.19
N HIS A 37 -23.38 -13.77 -5.13
CA HIS A 37 -23.04 -12.74 -6.10
C HIS A 37 -24.22 -12.39 -7.02
N LYS A 38 -24.99 -13.38 -7.48
CA LYS A 38 -26.20 -13.15 -8.28
C LYS A 38 -27.24 -12.33 -7.52
N ASP A 39 -27.50 -12.69 -6.25
CA ASP A 39 -28.43 -11.97 -5.39
C ASP A 39 -27.99 -10.51 -5.19
N LEU A 40 -26.68 -10.27 -4.98
CA LEU A 40 -26.13 -8.93 -4.82
C LEU A 40 -26.18 -8.13 -6.11
N VAL A 41 -25.90 -8.73 -7.27
CA VAL A 41 -26.01 -8.06 -8.58
C VAL A 41 -27.47 -7.70 -8.88
N ALA A 42 -28.42 -8.56 -8.53
CA ALA A 42 -29.84 -8.28 -8.73
C ALA A 42 -30.37 -7.11 -7.89
N VAL A 43 -29.74 -6.80 -6.76
CA VAL A 43 -30.18 -5.72 -5.84
C VAL A 43 -29.32 -4.45 -5.96
N LEU A 44 -28.02 -4.61 -6.16
CA LEU A 44 -27.04 -3.50 -6.13
C LEU A 44 -26.57 -3.08 -7.52
N GLU A 45 -26.89 -3.85 -8.56
CA GLU A 45 -26.49 -3.60 -9.95
C GLU A 45 -24.98 -3.31 -10.05
N ASP A 46 -24.62 -2.15 -10.60
CA ASP A 46 -23.22 -1.72 -10.80
C ASP A 46 -22.43 -1.54 -9.48
N ASN A 47 -23.13 -1.42 -8.35
CA ASN A 47 -22.49 -1.30 -7.02
C ASN A 47 -22.22 -2.65 -6.35
N ALA A 48 -22.60 -3.76 -6.99
CA ALA A 48 -22.39 -5.09 -6.44
C ALA A 48 -20.89 -5.43 -6.31
N PRO A 49 -20.46 -6.08 -5.22
CA PRO A 49 -19.10 -6.57 -5.10
C PRO A 49 -18.85 -7.71 -6.10
N SER A 50 -17.60 -7.88 -6.51
CA SER A 50 -17.22 -8.93 -7.44
C SER A 50 -17.47 -10.33 -6.86
N ILE A 51 -17.61 -11.33 -7.74
CA ILE A 51 -17.71 -12.73 -7.33
C ILE A 51 -16.49 -13.18 -6.51
N GLN A 52 -15.31 -12.62 -6.77
CA GLN A 52 -14.11 -12.86 -5.97
C GLN A 52 -14.29 -12.37 -4.53
N THR A 53 -14.82 -11.16 -4.35
CA THR A 53 -15.14 -10.64 -3.01
C THR A 53 -16.14 -11.51 -2.28
N SER A 54 -17.14 -12.09 -2.96
CA SER A 54 -18.11 -13.01 -2.34
C SER A 54 -17.48 -14.37 -2.03
N ALA A 55 -16.62 -14.90 -2.92
CA ALA A 55 -15.93 -16.18 -2.78
C ALA A 55 -14.80 -16.18 -1.74
N GLU A 56 -14.32 -15.00 -1.33
CA GLU A 56 -13.39 -14.86 -0.20
C GLU A 56 -14.07 -15.14 1.14
N TRP A 57 -15.39 -15.01 1.24
CA TRP A 57 -16.13 -15.36 2.45
C TRP A 57 -16.38 -16.86 2.47
N ARG A 58 -16.02 -17.45 3.60
CA ARG A 58 -15.98 -18.88 3.87
C ARG A 58 -16.70 -19.14 5.18
N ASP A 59 -17.18 -20.36 5.36
CA ASP A 59 -17.81 -20.75 6.62
C ASP A 59 -16.78 -20.75 7.76
N PHE A 60 -17.23 -20.71 9.02
CA PHE A 60 -16.36 -20.71 10.20
C PHE A 60 -15.48 -21.97 10.27
N ASP A 61 -15.99 -23.09 9.77
CA ASP A 61 -15.32 -24.39 9.79
C ASP A 61 -14.35 -24.60 8.61
N GLU A 62 -14.34 -23.68 7.64
CA GLU A 62 -13.43 -23.75 6.50
C GLU A 62 -12.06 -23.13 6.85
N PRO A 63 -10.93 -23.74 6.44
CA PRO A 63 -9.62 -23.21 6.73
C PRO A 63 -9.45 -21.83 6.07
N ARG A 64 -8.95 -20.87 6.84
CA ARG A 64 -8.65 -19.51 6.36
C ARG A 64 -7.76 -19.60 5.10
N PRO A 65 -8.10 -18.89 4.00
CA PRO A 65 -7.23 -18.83 2.83
C PRO A 65 -5.83 -18.40 3.22
N GLU A 66 -4.83 -19.21 2.86
CA GLU A 66 -3.44 -18.86 3.09
C GLU A 66 -3.10 -17.67 2.20
N LYS A 67 -3.07 -16.47 2.78
CA LYS A 67 -2.54 -15.31 2.08
C LYS A 67 -1.07 -15.55 1.85
N VAL A 68 -0.67 -15.76 0.60
CA VAL A 68 0.73 -15.81 0.19
C VAL A 68 1.39 -14.48 0.55
N ARG A 69 1.97 -14.40 1.75
CA ARG A 69 2.79 -13.28 2.17
C ARG A 69 4.15 -13.46 1.50
N ARG A 70 4.41 -12.66 0.47
CA ARG A 70 5.77 -12.53 -0.07
C ARG A 70 6.68 -12.01 1.04
N LYS A 71 7.47 -12.89 1.64
CA LYS A 71 8.56 -12.49 2.52
C LYS A 71 9.62 -11.79 1.66
N GLN A 72 10.22 -10.72 2.16
CA GLN A 72 11.42 -10.17 1.56
C GLN A 72 12.45 -11.31 1.50
N GLY A 73 12.90 -11.68 0.30
CA GLY A 73 13.89 -12.74 0.13
C GLY A 73 15.14 -12.42 0.96
N ALA A 74 15.75 -13.44 1.56
CA ALA A 74 16.88 -13.31 2.49
C ALA A 74 18.10 -12.53 1.92
N LEU A 75 18.12 -12.28 0.60
CA LEU A 75 19.20 -11.62 -0.13
C LEU A 75 18.84 -10.23 -0.66
N LYS A 76 17.66 -9.68 -0.34
CA LYS A 76 17.28 -8.35 -0.85
C LYS A 76 18.08 -7.25 -0.13
N VAL A 77 19.02 -6.63 -0.85
CA VAL A 77 19.81 -5.48 -0.40
C VAL A 77 19.09 -4.18 -0.79
N MET A 78 18.91 -3.28 0.17
CA MET A 78 18.43 -1.92 -0.10
C MET A 78 19.62 -1.03 -0.48
N HIS A 79 19.45 -0.15 -1.45
CA HIS A 79 20.46 0.85 -1.80
C HIS A 79 19.91 2.26 -1.57
N MET A 80 20.74 3.13 -0.99
CA MET A 80 20.53 4.57 -1.00
C MET A 80 21.37 5.16 -2.13
N ILE A 81 20.71 5.76 -3.12
CA ILE A 81 21.35 6.33 -4.30
C ILE A 81 21.07 7.83 -4.33
N PHE A 82 22.12 8.62 -4.48
CA PHE A 82 22.05 10.06 -4.63
C PHE A 82 22.70 10.46 -5.95
N SER A 83 22.01 11.27 -6.73
CA SER A 83 22.45 11.73 -8.05
C SER A 83 22.01 13.16 -8.30
N ASP A 84 22.66 13.79 -9.27
CA ASP A 84 22.24 15.04 -9.87
C ASP A 84 22.15 14.87 -11.40
N MET A 85 21.97 15.98 -12.13
CA MET A 85 21.98 15.99 -13.60
C MET A 85 23.28 15.48 -14.22
N ASN A 86 24.39 15.51 -13.47
CA ASN A 86 25.70 15.03 -13.91
C ASN A 86 25.94 13.56 -13.49
N GLY A 87 24.91 12.86 -13.02
CA GLY A 87 24.95 11.44 -12.70
C GLY A 87 25.10 11.12 -11.20
N VAL A 88 25.55 9.90 -10.91
CA VAL A 88 25.49 9.34 -9.55
C VAL A 88 26.62 9.83 -8.65
N ILE A 89 26.25 10.47 -7.55
CA ILE A 89 27.13 10.99 -6.51
C ILE A 89 27.49 9.86 -5.53
N LEU A 90 26.50 9.15 -4.99
CA LEU A 90 26.72 8.07 -4.02
C LEU A 90 25.81 6.88 -4.31
N ARG A 91 26.37 5.66 -4.27
CA ARG A 91 25.63 4.40 -4.16
C ARG A 91 26.03 3.76 -2.84
N TRP A 92 25.11 3.70 -1.89
CA TRP A 92 25.35 3.13 -0.58
C TRP A 92 24.53 1.85 -0.40
N PRO A 93 25.17 0.66 -0.40
CA PRO A 93 24.48 -0.57 -0.02
C PRO A 93 24.16 -0.53 1.47
N VAL A 94 22.88 -0.68 1.80
CA VAL A 94 22.42 -0.80 3.18
C VAL A 94 22.64 -2.24 3.63
N PRO A 95 23.30 -2.49 4.79
CA PRO A 95 23.52 -3.84 5.26
C PRO A 95 22.22 -4.65 5.36
N ILE A 96 22.26 -5.91 4.94
CA ILE A 96 21.09 -6.80 4.92
C ILE A 96 20.46 -6.86 6.31
N GLY A 97 19.13 -6.81 6.36
CA GLY A 97 18.38 -6.80 7.63
C GLY A 97 18.34 -5.46 8.35
N THR A 98 19.00 -4.42 7.83
CA THR A 98 18.97 -3.08 8.44
C THR A 98 17.71 -2.33 8.01
N THR A 99 16.96 -1.84 9.00
CA THR A 99 15.88 -0.88 8.76
C THR A 99 16.48 0.53 8.71
N ILE A 100 16.23 1.26 7.62
CA ILE A 100 16.61 2.67 7.51
C ILE A 100 15.69 3.46 8.44
N ASN A 101 16.21 3.91 9.58
CA ASN A 101 15.53 4.86 10.44
C ASN A 101 16.12 6.27 10.24
N ALA A 102 15.54 7.27 10.90
CA ALA A 102 15.98 8.66 10.80
C ALA A 102 17.47 8.86 11.16
N GLN A 103 17.94 8.20 12.21
CA GLN A 103 19.34 8.32 12.66
C GLN A 103 20.31 7.73 11.64
N TYR A 104 19.97 6.56 11.09
CA TYR A 104 20.76 5.91 10.05
C TYR A 104 20.81 6.76 8.78
N TYR A 105 19.65 7.26 8.34
CA TYR A 105 19.56 8.14 7.18
C TYR A 105 20.42 9.40 7.36
N LYS A 106 20.31 10.08 8.51
CA LYS A 106 21.15 11.22 8.88
C LYS A 106 22.64 10.93 8.82
N LYS A 107 23.09 9.80 9.39
CA LYS A 107 24.50 9.37 9.33
C LYS A 107 24.96 9.17 7.89
N VAL A 108 24.15 8.57 7.02
CA VAL A 108 24.50 8.41 5.60
C VAL A 108 24.65 9.76 4.91
N LEU A 109 23.75 10.71 5.17
CA LEU A 109 23.85 12.07 4.60
C LEU A 109 25.14 12.78 5.07
N GLN A 110 25.42 12.77 6.37
CA GLN A 110 26.57 13.45 6.97
C GLN A 110 27.90 12.80 6.59
N ASP A 111 28.00 11.49 6.79
CA ASP A 111 29.28 10.78 6.79
C ASP A 111 29.63 10.21 5.41
N LYS A 112 28.64 10.06 4.51
CA LYS A 112 28.83 9.45 3.19
C LYS A 112 28.51 10.41 2.05
N LEU A 113 27.34 11.07 2.08
CA LEU A 113 26.90 11.91 0.97
C LEU A 113 27.69 13.22 0.90
N ARG A 114 27.80 13.99 2.00
CA ARG A 114 28.54 15.27 1.97
C ARG A 114 30.00 15.10 1.51
N PRO A 115 30.77 14.10 1.98
CA PRO A 115 32.11 13.84 1.44
C PRO A 115 32.11 13.45 -0.03
N ALA A 116 31.14 12.64 -0.48
CA ALA A 116 31.02 12.28 -1.88
C ALA A 116 30.71 13.49 -2.79
N ILE A 117 29.87 14.42 -2.32
CA ILE A 117 29.61 15.69 -3.00
C ILE A 117 30.90 16.49 -3.10
N ARG A 118 31.62 16.73 -2.00
CA ARG A 118 32.90 17.47 -2.02
C ARG A 118 33.90 16.91 -3.04
N LYS A 119 33.97 15.59 -3.15
CA LYS A 119 34.87 14.90 -4.07
C LYS A 119 34.41 14.97 -5.53
N LYS A 120 33.13 14.74 -5.80
CA LYS A 120 32.60 14.57 -7.17
C LYS A 120 32.00 15.85 -7.77
N ARG A 121 31.64 16.82 -6.94
CA ARG A 121 31.02 18.10 -7.26
C ARG A 121 31.63 19.21 -6.39
N PRO A 122 32.92 19.54 -6.59
CA PRO A 122 33.58 20.61 -5.83
C PRO A 122 32.79 21.93 -5.96
N GLY A 123 32.61 22.67 -4.87
CA GLY A 123 31.86 23.94 -4.85
C GLY A 123 30.34 23.81 -4.70
N LEU A 124 29.77 22.60 -4.85
CA LEU A 124 28.31 22.42 -4.83
C LEU A 124 27.70 22.63 -3.44
N LEU A 125 28.42 22.29 -2.37
CA LEU A 125 27.93 22.54 -1.01
C LEU A 125 27.95 24.03 -0.69
N GLU A 126 28.97 24.74 -1.19
CA GLU A 126 29.18 26.17 -1.00
C GLU A 126 28.15 26.99 -1.80
N SER A 127 27.73 26.52 -2.98
CA SER A 127 26.71 27.18 -3.80
C SER A 127 25.28 27.05 -3.24
N GLY A 128 25.08 26.24 -2.20
CA GLY A 128 23.76 25.81 -1.75
C GLY A 128 23.21 24.69 -2.63
N ILE A 129 22.56 23.72 -1.98
CA ILE A 129 21.98 22.54 -2.65
C ILE A 129 20.48 22.51 -2.38
N LEU A 130 19.68 22.40 -3.43
CA LEU A 130 18.30 21.97 -3.31
C LEU A 130 18.27 20.44 -3.21
N PHE A 131 18.11 19.93 -2.00
CA PHE A 131 18.07 18.49 -1.76
C PHE A 131 16.64 17.96 -1.93
N HIS A 132 16.47 16.95 -2.80
CA HIS A 132 15.16 16.36 -3.09
C HIS A 132 15.12 14.88 -2.70
N HIS A 133 14.10 14.51 -1.93
CA HIS A 133 13.78 13.14 -1.53
C HIS A 133 12.26 12.97 -1.38
N ASP A 134 11.78 11.73 -1.30
CA ASP A 134 10.36 11.44 -1.10
C ASP A 134 9.91 11.72 0.34
N ASN A 135 8.58 11.72 0.54
CA ASN A 135 7.95 12.11 1.80
C ASN A 135 7.94 11.00 2.88
N ALA A 136 8.91 10.07 2.83
CA ALA A 136 9.00 8.96 3.77
C ALA A 136 9.09 9.49 5.21
N PRO A 137 8.47 8.83 6.22
CA PRO A 137 8.50 9.31 7.60
C PRO A 137 9.92 9.55 8.15
N VAL A 138 10.87 8.74 7.69
CA VAL A 138 12.29 8.83 8.09
C VAL A 138 12.99 10.08 7.55
N HIS A 139 12.55 10.60 6.40
CA HIS A 139 13.08 11.82 5.78
C HIS A 139 12.54 13.09 6.43
N LYS A 140 11.31 13.01 6.96
CA LYS A 140 10.65 14.10 7.71
C LYS A 140 11.01 14.16 9.19
N ALA A 141 11.76 13.18 9.70
CA ALA A 141 12.06 13.12 11.11
C ALA A 141 12.88 14.34 11.57
N ARG A 142 12.62 14.81 12.80
CA ARG A 142 13.31 15.96 13.38
C ARG A 142 14.83 15.74 13.35
N GLY A 143 15.57 16.76 12.91
CA GLY A 143 17.03 16.69 12.83
C GLY A 143 17.58 16.11 11.54
N VAL A 144 16.74 15.54 10.65
CA VAL A 144 17.16 15.11 9.29
C VAL A 144 17.16 16.29 8.31
N ALA A 145 16.19 17.21 8.44
CA ALA A 145 16.12 18.42 7.62
C ALA A 145 17.28 19.40 7.86
N ASP A 146 17.95 19.29 9.02
CA ASP A 146 19.04 20.18 9.44
C ASP A 146 20.44 19.70 8.98
N VAL A 147 20.50 18.71 8.08
CA VAL A 147 21.72 18.00 7.65
C VAL A 147 22.23 18.50 6.31
#